data_AF-A0A1F0BIN5-F1
#
_entry.id   AF-A0A1F0BIN5-F1
#
_cell.length_a   1.000
_cell.length_b   1.000
_cell.length_c   1.000
_cell.angle_alpha   90.00
_cell.angle_beta   90.00
_cell.angle_gamma   90.00
#
_symmetry.space_group_name_H-M   'P 1'
#
loop_
_entity.id
_entity.type
_entity.pdbx_description
1 polymer ?
#
loop_
_entity_poly.entity_id
_entity_poly.type
_entity_poly.pdbx_seq_one_letter_code
_entity_poly.pdbx_strand_id
1 'polypeptide(L)'
;MTDQVQIQADELLELFVHTELLPYTDGIYKDGPTIFEMTPTQFNEEKQDVGVYIPVISEAEPTSQLDYQASLDIEGISKRVLFDGSLDETIEEMKAYIRDHGW
;
A
#
# COMPACT_ATOMS: atom_id res chain seq x y z
N MET A 1 4.57 9.27 5.62
CA MET A 1 5.13 9.54 4.29
C MET A 1 4.25 8.89 3.24
N THR A 2 4.00 9.54 2.11
CA THR A 2 3.15 9.05 1.02
C THR A 2 3.80 9.26 -0.35
N ASP A 3 3.57 8.34 -1.29
CA ASP A 3 3.95 8.46 -2.71
C ASP A 3 2.91 7.75 -3.59
N GLN A 4 2.84 8.13 -4.88
CA GLN A 4 2.06 7.45 -5.90
C GLN A 4 2.99 7.00 -7.03
N VAL A 5 3.04 5.69 -7.26
CA VAL A 5 3.97 5.09 -8.23
C VAL A 5 3.20 4.18 -9.18
N GLN A 6 3.55 4.21 -10.46
CA GLN A 6 3.07 3.24 -11.44
C GLN A 6 4.10 2.10 -11.59
N ILE A 7 3.66 0.86 -11.38
CA ILE A 7 4.52 -0.33 -11.41
C ILE A 7 3.98 -1.39 -12.38
N GLN A 8 4.81 -2.37 -12.73
CA GLN A 8 4.37 -3.65 -13.30
C GLN A 8 3.86 -4.61 -12.22
N ALA A 9 3.03 -5.58 -12.59
CA ALA A 9 2.43 -6.52 -11.63
C ALA A 9 3.47 -7.36 -10.84
N ASP A 10 4.60 -7.71 -11.46
CA ASP A 10 5.68 -8.45 -10.81
C ASP A 10 6.58 -7.58 -9.91
N GLU A 11 6.50 -6.25 -10.04
CA GLU A 11 7.29 -5.30 -9.26
C GLU A 11 6.67 -5.00 -7.88
N LEU A 12 5.42 -5.41 -7.60
CA LEU A 12 4.75 -5.12 -6.33
C LEU A 12 5.51 -5.68 -5.12
N LEU A 13 6.07 -6.89 -5.25
CA LEU A 13 6.87 -7.49 -4.18
C LEU A 13 8.21 -6.76 -3.98
N GLU A 14 8.83 -6.31 -5.07
CA GLU A 14 10.07 -5.54 -5.00
C GLU A 14 9.84 -4.18 -4.33
N LEU A 15 8.72 -3.53 -4.65
CA LEU A 15 8.27 -2.30 -4.00
C LEU A 15 8.06 -2.53 -2.50
N PHE A 16 7.39 -3.63 -2.11
CA PHE A 16 7.23 -4.00 -0.70
C PHE A 16 8.60 -4.10 0.00
N VAL A 17 9.52 -4.91 -0.54
CA VAL A 17 10.85 -5.11 0.04
C VAL A 17 11.61 -3.78 0.10
N HIS A 18 11.52 -2.94 -0.93
CA HIS A 18 12.17 -1.64 -0.97
C HIS A 18 11.71 -0.75 0.19
N THR A 19 10.39 -0.66 0.43
CA THR A 19 9.85 0.18 1.51
C THR A 19 10.27 -0.27 2.92
N GLU A 20 10.49 -1.58 3.12
CA GLU A 20 11.00 -2.12 4.37
C GLU A 20 12.49 -1.82 4.59
N LEU A 21 13.23 -1.60 3.50
CA LEU A 21 14.67 -1.31 3.53
C LEU A 21 14.99 0.20 3.54
N LEU A 22 13.97 1.07 3.46
CA LEU A 22 14.19 2.51 3.47
C LEU A 22 14.91 2.94 4.77
N PRO A 23 16.06 3.63 4.67
CA PRO A 23 16.79 4.09 5.83
C PRO A 23 16.07 5.31 6.41
N TYR A 24 15.42 5.14 7.57
CA TYR A 24 14.89 6.26 8.34
C TYR A 24 16.04 6.84 9.18
N THR A 25 16.47 8.05 8.83
CA THR A 25 17.58 8.77 9.50
C THR A 25 17.04 9.80 10.49
N ASP A 26 17.94 10.42 11.26
CA ASP A 26 17.63 11.57 12.13
C ASP A 26 16.61 11.30 13.25
N GLY A 27 16.57 10.05 13.73
CA GLY A 27 15.67 9.64 14.82
C GLY A 27 14.21 9.46 14.39
N ILE A 28 13.94 9.56 13.09
CA ILE A 28 12.67 9.16 12.48
C ILE A 28 12.72 7.64 12.34
N TYR A 29 11.66 6.97 12.79
CA TYR A 29 11.52 5.53 12.69
C TYR A 29 10.14 5.20 12.10
N LYS A 30 10.08 4.09 11.37
CA LYS A 30 8.82 3.51 10.92
C LYS A 30 7.97 3.08 12.12
N ASP A 31 6.69 3.44 12.11
CA ASP A 31 5.74 3.21 13.20
C ASP A 31 4.54 2.37 12.75
N GLY A 32 4.80 1.11 12.38
CA GLY A 32 3.77 0.19 11.93
C GLY A 32 3.96 -0.30 10.49
N PRO A 33 2.97 -0.99 9.91
CA PRO A 33 3.09 -1.60 8.58
C PRO A 33 3.09 -0.55 7.47
N THR A 34 3.84 -0.81 6.39
CA THR A 34 3.63 -0.08 5.12
C THR A 34 2.26 -0.46 4.57
N ILE A 35 1.51 0.52 4.08
CA ILE A 35 0.21 0.34 3.46
C ILE A 35 0.35 0.58 1.96
N PHE A 36 -0.17 -0.34 1.16
CA PHE A 36 -0.28 -0.21 -0.28
C PHE A 36 -1.75 -0.04 -0.64
N GLU A 37 -2.06 1.01 -1.37
CA GLU A 37 -3.39 1.31 -1.89
C GLU A 37 -3.40 1.05 -3.38
N MET A 38 -4.35 0.22 -3.84
CA MET A 38 -4.55 -0.04 -5.26
C MET A 38 -6.00 -0.40 -5.53
N THR A 39 -6.46 -0.16 -6.76
CA THR A 39 -7.78 -0.61 -7.20
C THR A 39 -7.77 -2.13 -7.38
N PRO A 40 -8.69 -2.92 -6.80
CA PRO A 40 -8.68 -4.38 -6.92
C PRO A 40 -8.72 -4.91 -8.36
N THR A 41 -9.31 -4.16 -9.29
CA THR A 41 -9.33 -4.54 -10.72
C THR A 41 -7.96 -4.44 -11.38
N GLN A 42 -7.09 -3.55 -10.89
CA GLN A 42 -5.73 -3.35 -11.42
C GLN A 42 -4.76 -4.45 -10.97
N PHE A 43 -5.12 -5.30 -10.01
CA PHE A 43 -4.23 -6.33 -9.45
C PHE A 43 -3.66 -7.30 -10.48
N ASN A 44 -4.37 -7.54 -11.60
CA ASN A 44 -3.90 -8.39 -12.69
C ASN A 44 -3.58 -7.62 -13.98
N GLU A 45 -3.62 -6.28 -13.94
CA GLU A 45 -3.28 -5.45 -15.08
C GLU A 45 -1.76 -5.35 -15.24
N GLU A 46 -1.29 -5.20 -16.48
CA GLU A 46 0.15 -5.06 -16.78
C GLU A 46 0.75 -3.83 -16.06
N LYS A 47 -0.05 -2.78 -15.90
CA LYS A 47 0.34 -1.57 -15.17
C LYS A 47 -0.60 -1.33 -14.02
N GLN A 48 -0.03 -1.00 -12.88
CA GLN A 48 -0.75 -0.81 -11.63
C GLN A 48 -0.36 0.54 -11.04
N ASP A 49 -1.36 1.34 -10.70
CA ASP A 49 -1.14 2.57 -9.94
C ASP A 49 -1.24 2.22 -8.45
N VAL A 50 -0.17 2.45 -7.72
CA VAL A 50 -0.04 2.06 -6.31
C VAL A 50 0.28 3.29 -5.46
N GLY A 51 -0.60 3.58 -4.52
CA GLY A 51 -0.32 4.50 -3.42
C GLY A 51 0.48 3.79 -2.34
N VAL A 52 1.54 4.42 -1.84
CA VAL A 52 2.40 3.87 -0.78
C VAL A 52 2.35 4.78 0.42
N TYR A 53 1.92 4.26 1.57
CA TYR A 53 1.91 4.99 2.83
C TYR A 53 2.81 4.31 3.85
N ILE A 54 3.78 5.06 4.35
CA ILE A 54 4.72 4.61 5.37
C ILE A 54 4.47 5.41 6.66
N PRO A 55 4.01 4.76 7.73
CA PRO A 55 3.82 5.42 9.01
C PRO A 55 5.17 5.71 9.65
N VAL A 56 5.32 6.90 10.21
CA VAL A 56 6.54 7.36 10.88
C VAL A 56 6.17 8.01 12.21
N ILE A 57 7.04 7.85 13.22
CA ILE A 57 6.77 8.31 14.60
C ILE A 57 6.72 9.85 14.77
N SER A 58 7.14 10.61 13.76
CA SER A 58 7.21 12.06 13.82
C SER A 58 7.00 12.69 12.44
N GLU A 59 6.79 13.99 12.43
CA GLU A 59 6.90 14.78 11.20
C GLU A 59 8.27 14.55 10.55
N ALA A 60 8.26 14.44 9.23
CA ALA A 60 9.42 14.15 8.42
C ALA A 60 9.47 15.13 7.26
N GLU A 61 10.67 15.54 6.86
CA GLU A 61 10.80 16.38 5.67
C GLU A 61 10.44 15.57 4.41
N PRO A 62 9.74 16.17 3.43
CA PRO A 62 9.52 15.56 2.14
C PRO A 62 10.86 15.19 1.48
N THR A 63 10.91 14.02 0.86
CA THR A 63 12.05 13.61 0.03
C THR A 63 11.72 13.88 -1.45
N SER A 64 12.64 13.55 -2.35
CA SER A 64 12.37 13.63 -3.80
C SER A 64 11.30 12.64 -4.28
N GLN A 65 10.90 11.68 -3.44
CA GLN A 65 9.96 10.60 -3.77
C GLN A 65 8.75 10.59 -2.84
N LEU A 66 8.89 11.00 -1.58
CA LEU A 66 7.84 10.86 -0.59
C LEU A 66 7.46 12.22 0.00
N ASP A 67 6.16 12.49 0.04
CA ASP A 67 5.60 13.64 0.74
C ASP A 67 5.19 13.28 2.17
N TYR A 68 5.24 14.26 3.06
CA TYR A 68 4.70 14.07 4.42
C TYR A 68 3.19 14.32 4.45
N GLN A 69 2.48 13.41 5.11
CA GLN A 69 1.06 13.53 5.39
C GLN A 69 0.84 13.32 6.88
N ALA A 70 0.19 14.31 7.53
CA ALA A 70 0.03 14.34 8.98
C ALA A 70 -0.89 13.23 9.52
N SER A 71 -1.89 12.82 8.74
CA SER A 71 -2.81 11.75 9.10
C SER A 71 -3.38 11.06 7.87
N LEU A 72 -3.51 9.74 7.93
CA LEU A 72 -4.20 8.92 6.96
C LEU A 72 -5.44 8.33 7.63
N ASP A 73 -6.61 8.56 7.07
CA ASP A 73 -7.87 7.97 7.52
C ASP A 73 -8.35 7.01 6.43
N ILE A 74 -8.64 5.77 6.82
CA ILE A 74 -9.06 4.69 5.91
C ILE A 74 -10.38 4.15 6.45
N GLU A 75 -11.47 4.45 5.74
CA GLU A 75 -12.76 3.82 5.98
C GLU A 75 -12.84 2.52 5.18
N GLY A 76 -13.07 1.39 5.86
CA GLY A 76 -13.19 0.11 5.18
C GLY A 76 -13.38 -1.08 6.09
N ILE A 77 -13.44 -2.25 5.48
CA ILE A 77 -13.48 -3.54 6.18
C ILE A 77 -12.11 -4.21 6.04
N SER A 78 -11.57 -4.65 7.17
CA SER A 78 -10.29 -5.36 7.21
C SER A 78 -10.50 -6.87 7.21
N LYS A 79 -9.79 -7.60 6.34
CA LYS A 79 -9.64 -9.06 6.40
C LYS A 79 -8.15 -9.40 6.40
N ARG A 80 -7.74 -10.30 7.29
CA ARG A 80 -6.37 -10.83 7.30
C ARG A 80 -6.25 -11.92 6.24
N VAL A 81 -5.26 -11.80 5.37
CA VAL A 81 -5.00 -12.74 4.27
C VAL A 81 -3.62 -13.36 4.45
N LEU A 82 -3.49 -14.64 4.13
CA LEU A 82 -2.21 -15.34 4.12
C LEU A 82 -1.69 -15.41 2.68
N PHE A 83 -0.40 -15.16 2.48
CA PHE A 83 0.25 -15.22 1.15
C PHE A 83 0.43 -16.65 0.60
N ASP A 84 -0.16 -17.66 1.24
CA ASP A 84 -0.05 -19.08 0.92
C ASP A 84 -1.01 -19.55 -0.20
N GLY A 85 -1.41 -18.63 -1.09
CA GLY A 85 -2.29 -18.90 -2.23
C GLY A 85 -3.74 -18.42 -2.06
N SER A 86 -4.09 -17.82 -0.92
CA SER A 86 -5.43 -17.26 -0.68
C SER A 86 -5.63 -15.82 -1.18
N LEU A 87 -4.59 -15.20 -1.72
CA LEU A 87 -4.61 -13.79 -2.13
C LEU A 87 -5.56 -13.55 -3.30
N ASP A 88 -5.47 -14.36 -4.36
CA ASP A 88 -6.34 -14.23 -5.54
C ASP A 88 -7.81 -14.43 -5.19
N GLU A 89 -8.13 -15.45 -4.39
CA GLU A 89 -9.49 -15.70 -3.90
C GLU A 89 -10.00 -14.51 -3.08
N THR A 90 -9.17 -13.96 -2.20
CA THR A 90 -9.56 -12.81 -1.39
C THR A 90 -9.79 -11.56 -2.24
N ILE A 91 -9.01 -11.34 -3.29
CA ILE A 91 -9.21 -10.22 -4.21
C ILE A 91 -10.55 -10.36 -4.95
N GLU A 92 -10.91 -11.57 -5.37
CA GLU A 92 -12.22 -11.82 -5.99
C GLU A 92 -13.37 -11.63 -5.01
N GLU A 93 -13.22 -12.04 -3.74
CA GLU A 93 -14.19 -11.73 -2.69
C GLU A 93 -14.34 -10.22 -2.47
N MET A 94 -13.22 -9.46 -2.46
CA MET A 94 -13.24 -8.00 -2.33
C MET A 94 -13.99 -7.36 -3.51
N LYS A 95 -13.71 -7.78 -4.75
CA LYS A 95 -14.43 -7.32 -5.94
C LYS A 95 -15.92 -7.63 -5.86
N ALA A 96 -16.29 -8.83 -5.41
CA ALA A 96 -17.69 -9.21 -5.22
C ALA A 96 -18.38 -8.34 -4.17
N TYR A 97 -17.72 -8.11 -3.03
CA TYR A 97 -18.24 -7.26 -1.97
C TYR A 97 -18.50 -5.83 -2.44
N ILE A 98 -17.53 -5.22 -3.13
CA ILE A 98 -17.65 -3.86 -3.69
C ILE A 98 -18.85 -3.78 -4.66
N ARG A 99 -18.95 -4.74 -5.59
CA ARG A 99 -20.06 -4.81 -6.55
C ARG A 99 -21.42 -4.93 -5.88
N ASP A 100 -21.54 -5.76 -4.84
CA ASP A 100 -22.81 -6.00 -4.16
C ASP A 100 -23.25 -4.81 -3.29
N HIS A 101 -22.30 -3.98 -2.83
CA HIS A 101 -22.57 -2.81 -1.99
C HIS A 101 -22.59 -1.48 -2.78
N GLY A 102 -22.33 -1.52 -4.09
CA GLY A 102 -22.48 -0.37 -4.99
C GLY A 102 -21.44 0.73 -4.79
N TRP A 103 -20.22 0.35 -4.40
CA TRP A 103 -19.06 1.26 -4.31
C TRP A 103 -18.34 1.34 -5.65
#